data_AF-A0A7C7CAP9-F1
#
_entry.id   AF-A0A7C7CAP9-F1
#
_cell.length_a   1.000
_cell.length_b   1.000
_cell.length_c   1.000
_cell.angle_alpha   90.00
_cell.angle_beta   90.00
_cell.angle_gamma   90.00
#
_symmetry.space_group_name_H-M   'P 1'
#
loop_
_entity.id
_entity.type
_entity.pdbx_description
1 polymer ?
#
loop_
_entity_poly.entity_id
_entity_poly.type
_entity_poly.pdbx_seq_one_letter_code
_entity_poly.pdbx_strand_id
1 'polypeptide(L)'
;MAVPLMRAYNAVAPAALNQFALATDNITGLTVQQLNRDNVILDFVDNPANAAGIEHNVRLLVNGLEAGVSFFATASDPASAGRVVSGPIPITVGAAAGGKQLAFNVTQTIGALTAFPFLIKYANLF
;
A
#
# COMPACT_ATOMS: atom_id res chain seq x y z
N MET A 1 23.69 7.74 -2.77
CA MET A 1 22.59 7.84 -1.79
C MET A 1 21.31 7.40 -2.47
N ALA A 2 20.56 6.50 -1.83
CA ALA A 2 19.19 6.17 -2.21
C ALA A 2 18.31 7.45 -2.14
N VAL A 3 17.52 7.74 -3.17
CA VAL A 3 16.56 8.86 -3.15
C VAL A 3 15.20 8.30 -2.77
N PRO A 4 14.66 8.62 -1.57
CA PRO A 4 13.34 8.17 -1.18
C PRO A 4 12.28 8.68 -2.17
N LEU A 5 11.36 7.79 -2.56
CA LEU A 5 10.25 8.10 -3.44
C LEU A 5 8.93 7.83 -2.71
N MET A 6 8.00 8.75 -2.80
CA MET A 6 6.63 8.54 -2.33
C MET A 6 5.71 8.39 -3.53
N ARG A 7 4.80 7.41 -3.47
CA ARG A 7 3.80 7.15 -4.51
C ARG A 7 2.40 7.12 -3.93
N ALA A 8 1.46 7.65 -4.68
CA ALA A 8 0.05 7.64 -4.34
C ALA A 8 -0.66 6.49 -5.06
N TYR A 9 -1.49 5.78 -4.31
CA TYR A 9 -2.33 4.70 -4.78
C TYR A 9 -3.78 5.02 -4.46
N ASN A 10 -4.69 4.53 -5.27
CA ASN A 10 -6.12 4.65 -5.07
C ASN A 10 -6.80 3.30 -5.29
N ALA A 11 -7.53 2.85 -4.27
CA ALA A 11 -8.50 1.77 -4.42
C ALA A 11 -9.87 2.35 -4.74
N VAL A 12 -10.53 1.79 -5.74
CA VAL A 12 -11.92 2.14 -6.06
C VAL A 12 -12.83 1.60 -4.96
N ALA A 13 -13.95 2.30 -4.71
CA ALA A 13 -14.95 1.82 -3.77
C ALA A 13 -15.39 0.39 -4.13
N PRO A 14 -15.34 -0.56 -3.18
CA PRO A 14 -15.74 -1.93 -3.46
C PRO A 14 -17.26 -2.03 -3.64
N ALA A 15 -17.74 -3.11 -4.25
CA ALA A 15 -19.18 -3.33 -4.44
C ALA A 15 -19.87 -3.81 -3.15
N ALA A 16 -19.10 -4.35 -2.21
CA ALA A 16 -19.54 -4.79 -0.89
C ALA A 16 -18.38 -4.76 0.12
N LEU A 17 -18.70 -4.79 1.41
CA LEU A 17 -17.69 -4.94 2.47
C LEU A 17 -16.97 -6.30 2.36
N ASN A 18 -15.73 -6.34 2.85
CA ASN A 18 -14.83 -7.49 2.85
C ASN A 18 -14.45 -8.01 1.45
N GLN A 19 -14.70 -7.22 0.40
CA GLN A 19 -14.23 -7.50 -0.94
C GLN A 19 -12.83 -6.93 -1.14
N PHE A 20 -11.93 -7.78 -1.63
CA PHE A 20 -10.57 -7.37 -1.99
C PHE A 20 -10.49 -6.88 -3.42
N ALA A 21 -9.80 -5.77 -3.63
CA ALA A 21 -9.46 -5.23 -4.94
C ALA A 21 -8.05 -4.62 -4.92
N LEU A 22 -7.34 -4.71 -6.06
CA LEU A 22 -6.02 -4.11 -6.17
C LEU A 22 -6.13 -2.58 -6.29
N ALA A 23 -5.31 -1.87 -5.52
CA ALA A 23 -5.14 -0.44 -5.67
C ALA A 23 -4.36 -0.12 -6.95
N THR A 24 -4.68 1.02 -7.56
CA THR A 24 -4.01 1.51 -8.76
C THR A 24 -3.06 2.64 -8.37
N ASP A 25 -1.84 2.64 -8.89
CA ASP A 25 -0.95 3.78 -8.73
C ASP A 25 -1.42 4.98 -9.55
N ASN A 26 -1.46 6.16 -8.94
CA ASN A 26 -2.00 7.37 -9.56
C ASN A 26 -1.08 7.96 -10.64
N ILE A 27 0.22 7.61 -10.65
CA ILE A 27 1.19 8.15 -11.60
C ILE A 27 1.22 7.27 -12.87
N THR A 28 1.28 5.95 -12.70
CA THR A 28 1.43 5.02 -13.83
C THR A 28 0.13 4.38 -14.29
N GLY A 29 -0.93 4.45 -13.49
CA GLY A 29 -2.20 3.77 -13.79
C GLY A 29 -2.12 2.24 -13.70
N LEU A 30 -1.04 1.69 -13.15
CA LEU A 30 -0.84 0.24 -13.01
C LEU A 30 -1.21 -0.23 -11.59
N THR A 31 -1.87 -1.38 -11.51
CA THR A 31 -2.16 -2.08 -10.25
C THR A 31 -0.98 -2.89 -9.72
N VAL A 32 -0.02 -3.20 -10.59
CA VAL A 32 1.19 -3.95 -10.28
C VAL A 32 2.41 -3.13 -10.68
N GLN A 33 3.35 -2.98 -9.76
CA GLN A 33 4.60 -2.26 -9.96
C GLN A 33 5.76 -3.24 -10.01
N GLN A 34 6.60 -3.13 -11.03
CA GLN A 34 7.79 -3.95 -11.13
C GLN A 34 8.97 -3.24 -10.46
N LEU A 35 9.56 -3.90 -9.48
CA LEU A 35 10.85 -3.56 -8.90
C LEU A 35 11.96 -4.31 -9.63
N ASN A 36 12.93 -3.59 -10.16
CA ASN A 36 14.12 -4.15 -10.81
C ASN A 36 15.36 -4.12 -9.91
N ARG A 37 15.23 -3.54 -8.71
CA ARG A 37 16.28 -3.41 -7.70
C ARG A 37 15.71 -3.59 -6.31
N ASP A 38 16.60 -3.92 -5.36
CA ASP A 38 16.26 -3.98 -3.94
C ASP A 38 15.62 -2.68 -3.47
N ASN A 39 14.53 -2.80 -2.72
CA ASN A 39 13.81 -1.67 -2.18
C ASN A 39 13.33 -1.96 -0.76
N VAL A 40 12.93 -0.91 -0.06
CA VAL A 40 12.36 -0.99 1.28
C VAL A 40 11.13 -0.12 1.28
N ILE A 41 9.99 -0.68 1.67
CA ILE A 41 8.82 0.13 2.04
C ILE A 41 9.12 0.70 3.42
N LEU A 42 9.27 2.02 3.48
CA LEU A 42 9.59 2.75 4.71
C LEU A 42 8.33 3.08 5.50
N ASP A 43 7.23 3.39 4.79
CA ASP A 43 6.00 3.80 5.44
C ASP A 43 4.76 3.66 4.56
N PHE A 44 3.60 3.58 5.22
CA PHE A 44 2.25 3.59 4.65
C PHE A 44 1.41 4.65 5.35
N VAL A 45 0.77 5.55 4.60
CA VAL A 45 -0.07 6.62 5.16
C VAL A 45 -1.34 6.74 4.34
N ASP A 46 -2.50 6.74 4.96
CA ASP A 46 -3.76 7.12 4.29
C ASP A 46 -3.78 8.62 3.96
N ASN A 47 -4.27 8.98 2.78
CA ASN A 47 -4.27 10.37 2.36
C ASN A 47 -5.32 10.64 1.28
N PRO A 48 -6.42 11.36 1.59
CA PRO A 48 -6.79 11.92 2.90
C PRO A 48 -6.99 10.87 3.99
N ALA A 49 -6.99 11.34 5.25
CA ALA A 49 -7.34 10.55 6.42
C ALA A 49 -8.68 9.84 6.23
N ASN A 50 -8.75 8.59 6.66
CA ASN A 50 -9.94 7.77 6.53
C ASN A 50 -11.12 8.40 7.30
N ALA A 51 -12.32 8.38 6.72
CA ALA A 51 -13.47 9.00 7.36
C ALA A 51 -13.89 8.23 8.63
N ALA A 52 -14.42 8.96 9.61
CA ALA A 52 -14.86 8.37 10.87
C ALA A 52 -15.92 7.26 10.64
N GLY A 53 -15.73 6.12 11.31
CA GLY A 53 -16.64 4.96 11.19
C GLY A 53 -16.41 4.09 9.96
N ILE A 54 -15.36 4.36 9.18
CA ILE A 54 -14.91 3.53 8.05
C ILE A 54 -13.58 2.88 8.41
N GLU A 55 -13.34 1.65 7.96
CA GLU A 55 -12.04 0.99 8.10
C GLU A 55 -11.63 0.32 6.78
N HIS A 56 -10.42 0.65 6.33
CA HIS A 56 -9.76 0.00 5.20
C HIS A 56 -8.52 -0.75 5.68
N ASN A 57 -8.32 -1.93 5.12
CA ASN A 57 -7.11 -2.72 5.32
C ASN A 57 -6.42 -2.94 3.97
N VAL A 58 -5.09 -2.81 3.97
CA VAL A 58 -4.27 -3.02 2.78
C VAL A 58 -3.27 -4.15 3.03
N ARG A 59 -3.22 -5.13 2.14
CA ARG A 59 -2.27 -6.24 2.17
C ARG A 59 -1.23 -6.07 1.08
N LEU A 60 0.03 -6.24 1.44
CA LEU A 60 1.12 -6.28 0.47
C LEU A 60 1.13 -7.64 -0.24
N LEU A 61 1.06 -7.62 -1.57
CA LEU A 61 1.40 -8.79 -2.38
C LEU A 61 2.79 -8.61 -3.01
N VAL A 62 3.60 -9.66 -2.93
CA VAL A 62 4.85 -9.79 -3.66
C VAL A 62 4.69 -10.96 -4.63
N ASN A 63 4.85 -10.69 -5.93
CA ASN A 63 4.62 -11.67 -7.01
C ASN A 63 3.24 -12.33 -6.95
N GLY A 64 2.21 -11.56 -6.57
CA GLY A 64 0.83 -12.05 -6.44
C GLY A 64 0.54 -12.90 -5.19
N LEU A 65 1.54 -13.11 -4.32
CA LEU A 65 1.39 -13.82 -3.05
C LEU A 65 1.37 -12.83 -1.89
N GLU A 66 0.51 -13.08 -0.89
CA GLU A 66 0.43 -12.25 0.31
C GLU A 66 1.75 -12.32 1.10
N ALA A 67 2.37 -11.17 1.34
CA ALA A 67 3.67 -11.08 1.99
C ALA A 67 3.59 -11.14 3.53
N GLY A 68 2.38 -11.30 4.10
CA GLY A 68 2.14 -11.29 5.55
C GLY A 68 2.16 -9.90 6.19
N VAL A 69 2.32 -8.83 5.39
CA VAL A 69 2.26 -7.44 5.85
C VAL A 69 0.88 -6.85 5.55
N SER A 70 0.23 -6.33 6.60
CA SER A 70 -1.03 -5.62 6.51
C SER A 70 -0.91 -4.21 7.09
N PHE A 71 -1.53 -3.24 6.43
CA PHE A 71 -1.67 -1.87 6.88
C PHE A 71 -3.12 -1.59 7.22
N PHE A 72 -3.36 -0.90 8.33
CA PHE A 72 -4.70 -0.55 8.82
C PHE A 72 -4.84 0.97 8.73
N ALA A 73 -5.84 1.44 7.97
CA ALA A 73 -5.96 2.84 7.59
C ALA A 73 -6.05 3.75 8.82
N THR A 74 -6.99 3.47 9.74
CA THR A 74 -7.18 4.32 10.93
C THR A 74 -5.96 4.30 11.86
N ALA A 75 -5.26 3.17 11.97
CA ALA A 75 -4.04 3.10 12.76
C ALA A 75 -2.86 3.85 12.10
N SER A 76 -2.91 4.03 10.78
CA SER A 76 -1.88 4.69 9.98
C SER A 76 -2.17 6.17 9.70
N ASP A 77 -3.25 6.71 10.27
CA ASP A 77 -3.72 8.09 10.11
C ASP A 77 -2.66 9.11 10.55
N PRO A 78 -2.21 10.03 9.66
CA PRO A 78 -1.25 11.07 10.03
C PRO A 78 -1.80 12.05 11.07
N ALA A 79 -3.12 12.18 11.23
CA ALA A 79 -3.75 12.98 12.26
C ALA A 79 -3.81 12.26 13.62
N SER A 80 -3.54 10.95 13.68
CA SER A 80 -3.54 10.18 14.92
C SER A 80 -2.27 10.42 15.73
N ALA A 81 -2.44 10.87 16.99
CA ALA A 81 -1.34 11.09 17.94
C ALA A 81 -0.55 9.81 18.30
N GLY A 82 -1.10 8.63 17.97
CA GLY A 82 -0.50 7.31 18.22
C GLY A 82 -0.31 6.49 16.95
N ARG A 83 -0.12 7.14 15.80
CA ARG A 83 0.02 6.48 14.50
C ARG A 83 0.99 5.29 14.55
N VAL A 84 0.52 4.14 14.13
CA VAL A 84 1.32 2.91 14.02
C VAL A 84 2.07 2.92 12.70
N VAL A 85 3.39 3.00 12.78
CA VAL A 85 4.29 2.91 11.63
C VAL A 85 4.56 1.43 11.35
N SER A 86 4.42 1.01 10.09
CA SER A 86 4.68 -0.39 9.70
C SER A 86 6.14 -0.83 9.92
N GLY A 87 7.05 0.13 10.01
CA GLY A 87 8.49 -0.09 10.02
C GLY A 87 9.04 -0.43 8.63
N PRO A 88 10.37 -0.55 8.49
CA PRO A 88 11.01 -0.85 7.22
C PRO A 88 10.73 -2.30 6.80
N ILE A 89 10.09 -2.47 5.64
CA ILE A 89 9.80 -3.78 5.04
C ILE A 89 10.76 -3.98 3.87
N PRO A 90 11.81 -4.80 4.02
CA PRO A 90 12.79 -5.03 2.96
C PRO A 90 12.23 -5.95 1.87
N ILE A 91 12.52 -5.61 0.62
CA ILE A 91 12.11 -6.36 -0.56
C ILE A 91 13.35 -6.58 -1.43
N THR A 92 13.82 -7.82 -1.47
CA THR A 92 15.02 -8.20 -2.22
C THR A 92 14.66 -8.72 -3.60
N VAL A 93 15.19 -8.07 -4.63
CA VAL A 93 15.18 -8.50 -6.02
C VAL A 93 16.47 -9.29 -6.24
N GLY A 94 16.41 -10.61 -6.01
CA GLY A 94 17.58 -11.47 -6.17
C GLY A 94 18.22 -11.36 -7.56
N ALA A 95 19.55 -11.47 -7.64
CA ALA A 95 20.37 -11.17 -8.82
C ALA A 95 20.02 -11.94 -10.12
N ALA A 96 19.23 -13.01 -10.04
CA ALA A 96 18.80 -13.83 -11.19
C ALA A 96 17.28 -13.81 -11.44
N ALA A 97 16.50 -13.08 -10.64
CA ALA A 97 15.05 -13.01 -10.77
C ALA A 97 14.68 -11.78 -11.60
N GLY A 98 13.82 -11.94 -12.61
CA GLY A 98 13.33 -10.88 -13.51
C GLY A 98 12.43 -9.83 -12.83
N GLY A 99 12.93 -9.21 -11.76
CA GLY A 99 12.22 -8.27 -10.91
C GLY A 99 11.34 -8.94 -9.84
N LYS A 100 10.79 -8.11 -8.96
CA LYS A 100 9.68 -8.45 -8.06
C LYS A 100 8.49 -7.58 -8.40
N GLN A 101 7.30 -8.16 -8.45
CA GLN A 101 6.06 -7.44 -8.65
C GLN A 101 5.46 -7.09 -7.29
N LEU A 102 5.16 -5.82 -7.08
CA LEU A 102 4.43 -5.34 -5.92
C LEU A 102 3.02 -4.94 -6.30
N ALA A 103 2.06 -5.37 -5.49
CA ALA A 103 0.69 -4.93 -5.59
C ALA A 103 0.11 -4.76 -4.18
N PHE A 104 -0.92 -3.93 -4.06
CA PHE A 104 -1.58 -3.63 -2.80
C PHE A 104 -3.03 -4.05 -2.89
N ASN A 105 -3.42 -5.05 -2.10
CA ASN A 105 -4.79 -5.53 -2.04
C ASN A 105 -5.54 -4.76 -0.96
N VAL A 106 -6.59 -4.06 -1.32
CA VAL A 106 -7.38 -3.25 -0.39
C VAL A 106 -8.72 -3.91 -0.16
N THR A 107 -9.16 -3.88 1.10
CA THR A 107 -10.52 -4.24 1.48
C THR A 107 -11.08 -3.19 2.42
N GLN A 108 -12.40 -3.00 2.36
CA GLN A 108 -13.12 -2.19 3.33
C GLN A 108 -13.90 -3.12 4.26
N THR A 109 -13.66 -3.03 5.56
CA THR A 109 -14.27 -3.96 6.54
C THR A 109 -15.51 -3.39 7.20
N ILE A 110 -15.62 -2.07 7.30
CA ILE A 110 -16.69 -1.37 8.02
C ILE A 110 -17.07 -0.07 7.29
N GLY A 111 -18.34 0.34 7.42
CA GLY A 111 -18.82 1.68 7.03
C GLY A 111 -19.48 1.74 5.66
N ALA A 112 -19.77 2.96 5.21
CA ALA A 112 -20.30 3.21 3.86
C ALA A 112 -19.20 3.00 2.82
N LEU A 113 -19.53 2.37 1.68
CA LEU A 113 -18.55 2.00 0.67
C LEU A 113 -17.88 3.25 0.07
N THR A 114 -16.55 3.33 0.17
CA THR A 114 -15.78 4.49 -0.27
C THR A 114 -14.51 4.09 -0.98
N ALA A 115 -14.02 4.96 -1.86
CA ALA A 115 -12.67 4.84 -2.40
C ALA A 115 -11.64 5.09 -1.31
N PHE A 116 -10.47 4.47 -1.44
CA PHE A 116 -9.40 4.58 -0.46
C PHE A 116 -8.08 4.97 -1.10
N PRO A 117 -7.73 6.27 -1.04
CA PRO A 117 -6.43 6.77 -1.45
C PRO A 117 -5.39 6.70 -0.31
N PHE A 118 -4.17 6.30 -0.63
CA PHE A 118 -3.07 6.18 0.32
C PHE A 118 -1.72 6.42 -0.34
N LEU A 119 -0.68 6.56 0.48
CA LEU A 119 0.69 6.81 0.11
C LEU A 119 1.59 5.68 0.58
N ILE A 120 2.52 5.27 -0.27
CA ILE A 120 3.62 4.39 0.10
C ILE A 120 4.93 5.14 -0.08
N LYS A 121 5.77 5.09 0.95
CA LYS A 121 7.12 5.64 0.90
C LYS A 121 8.13 4.51 0.68
N TYR A 122 8.96 4.65 -0.33
CA TYR A 122 10.03 3.73 -0.69
C TYR A 122 11.39 4.35 -0.37
N ALA A 123 12.36 3.51 -0.01
CA ALA A 123 13.75 3.95 0.18
C ALA A 123 14.45 4.22 -1.16
N ASN A 124 14.13 3.45 -2.20
CA ASN A 124 14.74 3.53 -3.52
C ASN A 124 13.70 3.75 -4.62
N LEU A 125 14.20 4.11 -5.80
CA LEU A 125 13.44 4.06 -7.06
C LEU A 125 13.16 2.59 -7.47
N PHE A 126 12.23 2.42 -8.39
CA PHE A 126 11.82 1.11 -8.94
C PHE A 126 12.85 0.54 -9.91
#